data_AF-T0Y7S5-F1
#
_entry.id   AF-T0Y7S5-F1
#
_cell.length_a   1.000
_cell.length_b   1.000
_cell.length_c   1.000
_cell.angle_alpha   90.00
_cell.angle_beta   90.00
_cell.angle_gamma   90.00
#
_symmetry.space_group_name_H-M   'P 1'
#
loop_
_entity.id
_entity.type
_entity.pdbx_description
1 polymer ?
#
loop_
_entity_poly.entity_id
_entity_poly.type
_entity_poly.pdbx_seq_one_letter_code
_entity_poly.pdbx_strand_id
1 'polypeptide(L)' 'MALASGLALIGGATKNDPIAASTYGTGQLIRAAIEDGATHIVVGCGGSATTDGGWGALVALGPKIDLPGLKLTALVDVET' A
#
# COMPACT_ATOMS: atom_id res chain seq x y z
N MET A 1 -5.31 -2.11 0.32
CA MET A 1 -4.49 -1.83 -0.87
C MET A 1 -5.32 -1.59 -2.13
N ALA A 2 -6.15 -2.55 -2.57
CA ALA A 2 -6.82 -2.52 -3.88
C ALA A 2 -7.56 -1.21 -4.25
N LEU A 3 -8.15 -0.51 -3.27
CA LEU A 3 -8.87 0.75 -3.51
C LEU A 3 -7.97 1.94 -3.86
N ALA A 4 -6.66 1.85 -3.63
CA ALA A 4 -5.68 2.88 -3.97
C ALA A 4 -4.62 2.41 -4.97
N SER A 5 -4.36 1.10 -5.04
CA SER A 5 -3.26 0.51 -5.84
C SER A 5 -3.69 -0.78 -6.56
N GLY A 6 -5.00 -0.96 -6.80
CA GLY A 6 -5.55 -2.22 -7.32
C GLY A 6 -5.80 -2.24 -8.82
N LEU A 7 -5.80 -3.47 -9.36
CA LEU A 7 -5.98 -3.73 -10.79
C LEU A 7 -7.31 -3.21 -11.34
N ALA A 8 -8.37 -3.21 -10.51
CA ALA A 8 -9.68 -2.69 -10.89
C ALA A 8 -9.69 -1.18 -11.20
N LEU A 9 -8.71 -0.41 -10.71
CA LEU A 9 -8.61 1.04 -10.92
C LEU A 9 -7.99 1.40 -12.29
N ILE A 10 -7.27 0.46 -12.90
CA ILE A 10 -6.46 0.70 -14.10
C ILE A 10 -7.33 0.97 -15.34
N GLY A 11 -8.56 0.44 -15.36
CA GLY A 11 -9.48 0.64 -16.48
C GLY A 11 -9.21 -0.28 -17.68
N GLY A 12 -8.69 -1.48 -17.44
CA GLY A 12 -8.57 -2.56 -18.43
C GLY A 12 -7.15 -2.90 -18.85
N ALA A 13 -7.02 -3.94 -19.67
CA ALA A 13 -5.73 -4.54 -20.04
C ALA A 13 -4.78 -3.58 -20.78
N THR A 14 -5.31 -2.68 -21.62
CA THR A 14 -4.50 -1.73 -22.40
C THR A 14 -3.84 -0.65 -21.55
N LYS A 15 -4.33 -0.42 -20.33
CA LYS A 15 -3.78 0.55 -19.38
C LYS A 15 -2.95 -0.12 -18.28
N ASN A 16 -2.89 -1.46 -18.26
CA ASN A 16 -2.20 -2.23 -17.23
C ASN A 16 -0.70 -2.24 -17.47
N ASP A 17 0.00 -1.29 -16.84
CA ASP A 17 1.44 -1.21 -16.80
C ASP A 17 1.93 -1.49 -15.37
N PRO A 18 2.28 -2.75 -15.04
CA PRO A 18 2.71 -3.12 -13.69
C PRO A 18 4.07 -2.53 -13.30
N ILE A 19 4.92 -2.16 -14.28
CA ILE A 19 6.24 -1.56 -14.05
C ILE A 19 6.08 -0.10 -13.62
N ALA A 20 5.14 0.62 -14.23
CA ALA A 20 4.83 2.01 -13.87
C ALA A 20 3.89 2.13 -12.65
N ALA A 21 3.10 1.09 -12.33
CA ALA A 21 2.16 1.11 -11.22
C ALA A 21 2.86 1.21 -9.86
N SER A 22 2.29 1.98 -8.93
CA SER A 22 2.89 2.23 -7.61
C SER A 22 1.94 2.00 -6.43
N THR A 23 2.50 1.55 -5.31
CA THR A 23 1.82 1.41 -4.01
C THR A 23 1.69 2.73 -3.24
N TYR A 24 2.10 3.87 -3.83
CA TYR A 24 2.08 5.19 -3.16
C TYR A 24 0.73 5.54 -2.53
N GLY A 25 -0.39 5.35 -3.24
CA GLY A 25 -1.72 5.59 -2.70
C GLY A 25 -2.06 4.72 -1.48
N THR A 26 -1.55 3.49 -1.42
CA THR A 26 -1.70 2.64 -0.22
C THR A 26 -0.93 3.23 0.97
N GLY A 27 0.29 3.75 0.74
CA GLY A 27 1.04 4.43 1.79
C GLY A 27 0.37 5.72 2.29
N GLN A 28 -0.32 6.47 1.41
CA GLN A 28 -1.13 7.61 1.83
C GLN A 28 -2.27 7.21 2.77
N LEU A 29 -2.94 6.08 2.51
CA LEU A 29 -3.99 5.57 3.40
C LEU A 29 -3.42 5.11 4.75
N ILE A 30 -2.27 4.43 4.76
CA ILE A 30 -1.59 4.04 6.00
C ILE A 30 -1.21 5.28 6.81
N ARG A 31 -0.63 6.29 6.15
CA ARG A 31 -0.27 7.56 6.78
C ARG A 31 -1.49 8.25 7.41
N ALA A 32 -2.60 8.33 6.68
CA ALA A 32 -3.83 8.92 7.20
C ALA A 32 -4.33 8.19 8.46
N ALA A 33 -4.25 6.86 8.49
CA ALA A 33 -4.61 6.08 9.68
C ALA A 33 -3.67 6.35 10.87
N ILE A 34 -2.36 6.47 10.62
CA ILE A 34 -1.38 6.85 11.65
C ILE A 34 -1.69 8.26 12.20
N GLU A 35 -1.96 9.21 11.32
CA GLU A 35 -2.30 10.60 11.68
C GLU A 35 -3.62 10.67 12.48
N ASP A 36 -4.53 9.71 12.28
CA ASP A 36 -5.76 9.54 13.07
C ASP A 36 -5.54 8.78 14.40
N GLY A 37 -4.29 8.45 14.74
CA GLY A 37 -3.92 7.83 16.00
C GLY A 37 -3.96 6.29 16.02
N ALA A 38 -4.04 5.64 14.86
CA ALA A 38 -3.99 4.18 14.80
C ALA A 38 -2.62 3.65 15.25
N THR A 39 -2.62 2.70 16.18
CA THR A 39 -1.42 2.01 16.68
C THR A 39 -1.26 0.59 16.12
N HIS A 40 -2.32 0.07 15.49
CA HIS A 40 -2.31 -1.22 14.79
C HIS A 40 -3.05 -1.08 13.47
N ILE A 41 -2.34 -1.31 12.36
CA ILE A 41 -2.89 -1.22 11.00
C ILE A 41 -2.75 -2.59 10.34
N VAL A 42 -3.86 -3.08 9.78
CA VAL A 42 -3.91 -4.31 9.00
C VAL A 42 -4.21 -3.95 7.55
N VAL A 43 -3.34 -4.38 6.64
CA VAL A 43 -3.47 -4.07 5.21
C VAL A 43 -3.75 -5.36 4.45
N GLY A 44 -4.94 -5.46 3.84
CA GLY A 44 -5.21 -6.48 2.84
C GLY A 44 -4.47 -6.18 1.53
N CYS A 45 -3.58 -7.10 1.12
CA CYS A 45 -2.69 -6.98 -0.04
C CYS A 45 -3.18 -7.74 -1.29
N GLY A 46 -4.45 -8.15 -1.34
CA GLY A 46 -5.04 -8.75 -2.54
C GLY A 46 -5.38 -7.73 -3.64
N GLY A 47 -5.36 -8.19 -4.90
CA GLY A 47 -5.86 -7.44 -6.06
C GLY A 47 -5.01 -6.24 -6.51
N SER A 48 -3.70 -6.25 -6.26
CA SER A 48 -2.76 -5.21 -6.72
C SER A 48 -2.69 -5.09 -8.24
N ALA A 49 -2.40 -3.87 -8.71
CA ALA A 49 -1.85 -3.61 -10.04
C ALA A 49 -0.31 -3.57 -10.07
N THR A 50 0.32 -3.57 -8.88
CA THR A 50 1.68 -3.09 -8.65
C THR A 50 2.68 -4.23 -8.46
N THR A 51 3.91 -4.05 -8.96
CA THR A 51 5.06 -4.93 -8.68
C THR A 51 6.24 -4.18 -8.01
N ASP A 52 5.99 -3.01 -7.42
CA ASP A 52 7.03 -2.12 -6.86
C ASP A 52 7.57 -2.55 -5.49
N GLY A 53 7.24 -3.76 -5.02
CA GLY A 53 7.68 -4.30 -3.73
C GLY A 53 7.22 -3.50 -2.51
N GLY A 54 6.22 -2.63 -2.64
CA GLY A 54 5.79 -1.74 -1.56
C GLY A 54 6.62 -0.45 -1.43
N TRP A 55 7.56 -0.20 -2.34
CA TRP A 55 8.43 0.97 -2.30
C TRP A 55 7.64 2.29 -2.31
N GLY A 56 6.61 2.40 -3.17
CA GLY A 56 5.75 3.59 -3.21
C GLY A 56 5.08 3.86 -1.85
N ALA A 57 4.61 2.82 -1.18
CA ALA A 57 4.01 2.96 0.14
C ALA A 57 5.00 3.49 1.18
N LEU A 58 6.24 2.98 1.19
CA LEU A 58 7.31 3.47 2.07
C LEU A 58 7.67 4.94 1.78
N VAL A 59 7.73 5.32 0.51
CA VAL A 59 7.97 6.72 0.11
C VAL A 59 6.87 7.65 0.61
N ALA A 60 5.60 7.23 0.55
CA ALA A 60 4.47 8.04 1.04
C ALA A 60 4.49 8.25 2.57
N LEU A 61 4.99 7.26 3.32
CA LEU A 61 5.21 7.37 4.76
C LEU A 61 6.33 8.38 5.08
N GLY A 62 7.40 8.37 4.29
CA GLY A 62 8.49 9.34 4.38
C GLY A 62 9.43 9.15 5.59
N PRO A 63 10.56 9.89 5.64
CA PRO A 63 11.64 9.67 6.61
C PRO A 63 11.36 10.19 8.03
N LYS A 64 10.20 10.83 8.27
CA LYS A 64 9.85 11.49 9.54
C LYS A 64 8.91 10.69 10.44
N ILE A 65 8.55 9.49 10.02
CA ILE A 65 7.61 8.66 10.74
C ILE A 65 8.40 7.86 11.79
N ASP A 66 8.54 8.45 12.98
CA ASP A 66 8.96 7.74 14.19
C ASP A 66 7.73 7.00 14.74
N LEU A 67 7.78 5.67 14.71
CA LEU A 67 6.65 4.80 15.02
C LEU A 67 6.93 3.84 16.18
N PRO A 68 7.34 4.33 17.35
CA PRO A 68 7.53 3.45 18.49
C PRO A 68 6.19 2.78 18.83
N GLY A 69 6.13 1.47 18.61
CA GLY A 69 4.95 0.66 18.91
C GLY A 69 3.89 0.54 17.81
N LEU A 70 4.07 1.11 16.61
CA LEU A 70 3.14 0.83 15.51
C LEU A 70 3.29 -0.62 15.06
N LYS A 71 2.18 -1.36 15.04
CA LYS A 71 2.12 -2.68 14.40
C LYS A 71 1.48 -2.58 13.03
N LEU A 72 2.25 -2.85 11.97
CA LEU A 72 1.76 -2.97 10.60
C LEU A 72 1.75 -4.46 10.20
N THR A 73 0.58 -5.00 9.87
CA THR A 73 0.42 -6.39 9.43
C THR A 73 -0.10 -6.41 8.00
N ALA A 74 0.63 -7.07 7.10
CA ALA A 74 0.15 -7.37 5.75
C ALA A 74 -0.60 -8.71 5.76
N LEU A 75 -1.83 -8.71 5.26
CA LEU A 75 -2.57 -9.94 4.98
C LEU A 75 -2.37 -10.29 3.51
N VAL A 76 -1.69 -11.42 3.29
CA VAL A 76 -1.40 -12.02 1.99
C VAL A 76 -1.98 -13.43 1.94
N ASP A 77 -2.34 -13.89 0.76
CA ASP A 77 -2.85 -15.23 0.47
C ASP A 77 -1.76 -16.18 -0.08
N VAL A 78 -0.51 -15.71 -0.11
CA VAL A 78 0.66 -16.46 -0.55
C VAL A 78 1.72 -16.51 0.53
N GLU A 79 2.43 -17.62 0.62
CA GLU A 79 3.65 -17.75 1.42
C GLU A 79 4.83 -17.36 0.54
N THR A 80 5.68 -16.47 1.04
CA THR A 80 6.91 -15.99 0.37
C THR A 80 8.15 -16.37 1.17
#